data_AF-A0A4Q6CLG4-F1
#
_entry.id   AF-A0A4Q6CLG4-F1
#
_cell.length_a   1.000
_cell.length_b   1.000
_cell.length_c   1.000
_cell.angle_alpha   90.00
_cell.angle_beta   90.00
_cell.angle_gamma   90.00
#
_symmetry.space_group_name_H-M   'P 1'
#
loop_
_entity.id
_entity.type
_entity.pdbx_description
1 polymer ?
#
loop_
_entity_poly.entity_id
_entity_poly.type
_entity_poly.pdbx_seq_one_letter_code
_entity_poly.pdbx_strand_id
1 'polypeptide(L)'
;MSLATIAELKWTAVFRIEKAARGGKTVTVIDQLPRNENWVKDLCKELKSKCGTGGTFVMSHDKGLIEIQGDKRAEAKALFEKKGFKFKGM
;
A
#
# COMPACT_ATOMS: atom_id res chain seq x y z
N MET A 1 -6.75 -1.54 -17.47
CA MET A 1 -6.40 -2.87 -16.92
C MET A 1 -7.41 -3.19 -15.83
N SER A 2 -8.06 -4.35 -15.90
CA SER A 2 -9.05 -4.77 -14.91
C SER A 2 -8.38 -5.29 -13.63
N LEU A 3 -9.12 -5.35 -12.52
CA LEU A 3 -8.66 -5.90 -11.24
C LEU A 3 -8.14 -7.34 -11.37
N ALA A 4 -8.79 -8.14 -12.22
CA ALA A 4 -8.40 -9.53 -12.50
C ALA A 4 -6.98 -9.60 -13.10
N THR A 5 -6.65 -8.73 -14.05
CA THR A 5 -5.32 -8.70 -14.69
C THR A 5 -4.21 -8.34 -13.70
N ILE A 6 -4.51 -7.53 -12.67
CA ILE A 6 -3.51 -7.15 -11.67
C ILE A 6 -3.17 -8.32 -10.76
N ALA A 7 -4.15 -9.14 -10.36
CA ALA A 7 -3.89 -10.32 -9.54
C ALA A 7 -3.05 -11.39 -10.29
N GLU A 8 -3.18 -11.46 -11.61
CA GLU A 8 -2.44 -12.41 -12.46
C GLU A 8 -0.99 -11.97 -12.76
N LEU A 9 -0.67 -10.68 -12.57
CA LEU A 9 0.71 -10.20 -12.66
C LEU A 9 1.53 -10.75 -11.49
N LYS A 10 2.75 -11.24 -11.78
CA LYS A 10 3.71 -11.66 -10.74
C LYS A 10 4.30 -10.43 -10.04
N TRP A 11 3.59 -9.89 -9.05
CA TRP A 11 4.10 -8.87 -8.14
C TRP A 11 3.91 -9.28 -6.68
N THR A 12 4.58 -8.57 -5.78
CA THR A 12 4.49 -8.80 -4.34
C THR A 12 4.69 -7.46 -3.64
N ALA A 13 3.70 -7.01 -2.89
CA ALA A 13 3.84 -5.81 -2.09
C ALA A 13 4.87 -6.01 -0.97
N VAL A 14 5.63 -4.96 -0.67
CA VAL A 14 6.59 -4.95 0.44
C VAL A 14 6.12 -3.97 1.51
N PHE A 15 5.89 -4.49 2.71
CA PHE A 15 5.45 -3.73 3.87
C PHE A 15 6.66 -3.37 4.72
N ARG A 16 6.73 -2.12 5.16
CA ARG A 16 7.74 -1.63 6.09
C ARG A 16 7.18 -0.54 6.98
N ILE A 17 7.81 -0.35 8.13
CA ILE A 17 7.59 0.83 8.97
C ILE A 17 8.73 1.80 8.75
N GLU A 18 8.38 3.05 8.49
CA GLU A 18 9.33 4.15 8.48
C GLU A 18 8.94 5.21 9.51
N LYS A 19 9.92 6.00 9.95
CA LYS A 19 9.66 7.22 10.72
C LYS A 19 9.80 8.38 9.74
N ALA A 20 8.70 9.10 9.52
CA ALA A 20 8.73 10.29 8.69
C ALA A 20 9.68 11.33 9.33
N ALA A 21 10.59 11.89 8.52
CA ALA A 21 11.47 12.96 8.95
C ALA A 21 10.66 14.24 9.21
N ARG A 22 11.03 14.95 10.29
CA ARG A 22 10.28 16.02 10.99
C ARG A 22 9.03 15.53 11.74
N GLY A 23 9.24 15.16 13.01
CA GLY A 23 8.17 14.90 13.99
C GLY A 23 8.07 13.46 14.50
N GLY A 24 8.92 12.55 14.02
CA GLY A 24 9.00 11.17 14.53
C GLY A 24 7.74 10.34 14.30
N LYS A 25 6.84 10.80 13.43
CA LYS A 25 5.58 10.12 13.14
C LYS A 25 5.88 8.81 12.43
N THR A 26 5.35 7.73 12.98
CA THR A 26 5.44 6.40 12.38
C THR A 26 4.53 6.36 11.15
N VAL A 27 5.01 5.77 10.05
CA VAL A 27 4.23 5.53 8.84
C VAL A 27 4.42 4.08 8.39
N THR A 28 3.34 3.48 7.90
CA THR A 28 3.35 2.20 7.21
C THR A 28 3.50 2.44 5.73
N VAL A 29 4.55 1.89 5.14
CA VAL A 29 4.82 2.01 3.71
C VAL A 29 4.55 0.68 3.03
N ILE A 30 3.78 0.74 1.95
CA ILE A 30 3.41 -0.39 1.09
C ILE A 30 3.98 -0.10 -0.30
N ASP A 31 5.02 -0.83 -0.66
CA ASP A 31 5.82 -0.59 -1.85
C ASP A 31 5.76 -1.78 -2.81
N GLN A 32 6.36 -1.62 -3.99
CA GLN A 32 6.35 -2.57 -5.09
C GLN A 32 4.95 -2.88 -5.63
N LEU A 33 4.08 -1.87 -5.59
CA LEU A 33 2.77 -1.96 -6.19
C LEU A 33 2.88 -1.87 -7.72
N PRO A 34 1.96 -2.50 -8.46
CA PRO A 34 1.89 -2.39 -9.91
C PRO A 34 1.83 -0.93 -10.36
N ARG A 35 2.44 -0.64 -11.52
CA ARG A 35 2.40 0.68 -12.16
C ARG A 35 1.02 0.96 -12.77
N ASN A 36 0.02 1.14 -11.92
CA ASN A 36 -1.33 1.51 -12.30
C ASN A 36 -1.85 2.55 -11.32
N GLU A 37 -1.75 3.83 -11.71
CA GLU A 37 -2.08 4.95 -10.84
C GLU A 37 -3.52 4.91 -10.33
N ASN A 38 -4.50 4.60 -11.19
CA ASN A 38 -5.91 4.51 -10.79
C ASN A 38 -6.11 3.45 -9.71
N TRP A 39 -5.54 2.25 -9.92
CA TRP A 39 -5.64 1.17 -8.96
C TRP A 39 -4.90 1.48 -7.64
N VAL A 40 -3.71 2.06 -7.70
CA VAL A 40 -2.94 2.45 -6.51
C VAL A 40 -3.68 3.54 -5.73
N LYS A 41 -4.27 4.51 -6.42
CA LYS A 41 -5.09 5.58 -5.83
C LYS A 41 -6.33 5.02 -5.12
N ASP A 42 -7.02 4.06 -5.73
CA ASP A 42 -8.19 3.43 -5.13
C ASP A 42 -7.81 2.55 -3.92
N LEU A 43 -6.72 1.80 -4.02
CA LEU A 43 -6.17 1.04 -2.89
C LEU A 43 -5.77 1.97 -1.73
N CYS A 44 -5.15 3.12 -2.02
CA CYS A 44 -4.79 4.12 -1.02
C CYS A 44 -6.04 4.68 -0.30
N LYS A 45 -7.11 5.00 -1.05
CA LYS A 45 -8.38 5.45 -0.45
C LYS A 45 -8.99 4.39 0.47
N GLU A 46 -8.99 3.13 0.04
CA GLU A 46 -9.54 2.02 0.82
C GLU A 46 -8.74 1.80 2.11
N LEU A 47 -7.40 1.84 2.03
CA LEU A 47 -6.52 1.75 3.20
C LEU A 47 -6.77 2.90 4.18
N LYS A 48 -6.86 4.14 3.69
CA LYS A 48 -7.18 5.31 4.53
C LYS A 48 -8.52 5.17 5.23
N SER A 49 -9.55 4.74 4.49
CA SER A 49 -10.89 4.53 5.05
C SER A 49 -10.90 3.44 6.12
N LYS A 50 -10.15 2.34 5.90
CA LYS A 50 -10.06 1.23 6.86
C LYS A 50 -9.23 1.58 8.09
N CYS A 51 -8.19 2.38 7.93
CA CYS A 51 -7.27 2.74 9.03
C CYS A 51 -7.71 3.98 9.80
N GLY A 52 -8.60 4.80 9.24
CA GLY A 52 -9.02 6.08 9.84
C GLY A 52 -7.91 7.13 9.84
N THR A 53 -6.91 7.02 8.97
CA THR A 53 -5.71 7.86 8.97
C THR A 53 -5.47 8.55 7.62
N GLY A 54 -4.61 9.58 7.67
CA GLY A 54 -4.04 10.17 6.48
C GLY A 54 -3.11 9.20 5.76
N GLY A 55 -2.92 9.45 4.47
CA GLY A 55 -2.01 8.68 3.64
C GLY A 55 -1.87 9.29 2.25
N THR A 56 -0.77 8.96 1.59
CA THR A 56 -0.45 9.41 0.24
C THR A 56 -0.10 8.23 -0.64
N PHE A 57 -0.22 8.39 -1.95
CA PHE A 57 0.34 7.46 -2.91
C PHE A 57 1.39 8.18 -3.75
N VAL A 58 2.42 7.45 -4.15
CA VAL A 58 3.51 7.94 -4.99
C VAL A 58 3.67 6.97 -6.15
N MET A 59 3.74 7.51 -7.36
CA MET A 59 4.06 6.73 -8.56
C MET A 59 5.50 7.01 -8.96
N SER A 60 6.31 5.97 -9.02
CA SER A 60 7.62 5.99 -9.69
C SER A 60 7.47 5.51 -11.14
N HIS A 61 8.53 5.64 -11.95
CA HIS A 61 8.52 5.23 -13.35
C HIS A 61 8.13 3.75 -13.54
N ASP A 62 8.41 2.88 -12.57
CA ASP A 62 8.20 1.44 -12.70
C ASP A 62 7.21 0.82 -11.70
N LYS A 63 6.96 1.49 -10.56
CA LYS A 63 6.18 0.93 -9.44
C LYS A 63 5.39 2.00 -8.71
N GLY A 64 4.32 1.58 -8.03
CA GLY A 64 3.57 2.40 -7.08
C GLY A 64 4.00 2.14 -5.64
N LEU A 65 3.79 3.16 -4.80
CA LEU A 65 4.01 3.14 -3.36
C LEU A 65 2.86 3.84 -2.65
N ILE A 66 2.47 3.35 -1.49
CA ILE A 66 1.46 3.97 -0.61
C ILE A 66 2.07 4.15 0.78
N GLU A 67 1.85 5.31 1.38
CA GLU A 67 2.21 5.62 2.76
C GLU A 67 0.95 5.88 3.57
N ILE A 68 0.80 5.19 4.70
CA ILE A 68 -0.31 5.34 5.64
C ILE A 68 0.27 5.80 6.97
N GLN A 69 -0.33 6.80 7.60
CA GLN A 69 0.11 7.27 8.91
C GLN A 69 -0.18 6.23 10.00
N GLY A 70 0.78 6.06 10.92
CA GLY A 70 0.75 5.09 12.02
C GLY A 70 1.31 3.72 11.65
N ASP A 71 1.41 2.85 12.65
CA ASP A 71 1.59 1.42 12.44
C ASP A 71 0.23 0.79 12.14
N LYS A 72 -0.01 0.51 10.86
CA LYS A 72 -1.27 0.02 10.28
C LYS A 72 -1.07 -1.26 9.50
N ARG A 73 -0.01 -2.00 9.84
CA ARG A 73 0.37 -3.24 9.16
C ARG A 73 -0.70 -4.31 9.29
N ALA A 74 -1.34 -4.44 10.45
CA ALA A 74 -2.37 -5.46 10.67
C ALA A 74 -3.59 -5.23 9.77
N GLU A 75 -4.12 -4.01 9.75
CA GLU A 75 -5.28 -3.65 8.95
C GLU A 75 -5.02 -3.77 7.44
N ALA A 76 -3.81 -3.37 7.02
CA ALA A 76 -3.36 -3.46 5.64
C ALA A 76 -3.12 -4.91 5.20
N LYS A 77 -2.52 -5.76 6.04
CA LYS A 77 -2.39 -7.22 5.76
C LYS A 77 -3.75 -7.88 5.60
N ALA A 78 -4.67 -7.65 6.52
CA ALA A 78 -6.02 -8.19 6.42
C ALA A 78 -6.76 -7.72 5.15
N LEU A 79 -6.45 -6.51 4.65
CA LEU A 79 -6.99 -6.04 3.37
C LEU A 79 -6.40 -6.82 2.18
N PHE A 80 -5.08 -7.01 2.18
CA PHE A 80 -4.38 -7.71 1.11
C PHE A 80 -4.76 -9.19 1.07
N GLU A 81 -4.88 -9.86 2.23
CA GLU A 81 -5.37 -11.24 2.35
C GLU A 81 -6.79 -11.38 1.78
N LYS A 82 -7.70 -10.48 2.15
CA LYS A 82 -9.08 -10.48 1.62
C LYS A 82 -9.14 -10.31 0.10
N LYS A 83 -8.19 -9.59 -0.49
CA LYS A 83 -8.10 -9.36 -1.94
C LYS A 83 -7.25 -10.42 -2.67
N GLY A 84 -6.61 -11.34 -1.96
CA GLY A 84 -5.72 -12.35 -2.54
C GLY A 84 -4.40 -11.78 -3.07
N PHE A 85 -3.96 -10.61 -2.60
CA PHE A 85 -2.72 -9.99 -3.03
C PHE A 85 -1.52 -10.58 -2.27
N LYS A 86 -0.43 -10.84 -2.99
CA LYS A 86 0.82 -11.28 -2.38
C LYS A 86 1.53 -10.12 -1.70
N PHE A 87 1.99 -10.33 -0.48
CA PHE A 87 2.79 -9.37 0.26
C PHE A 87 3.89 -10.05 1.07
N LYS A 88 4.92 -9.28 1.42
CA LYS A 88 6.00 -9.68 2.33
C LYS A 88 6.44 -8.49 3.19
N GLY A 89 7.17 -8.77 4.26
CA GLY A 89 7.75 -7.77 5.15
C GLY A 89 7.10 -7.71 6.53
N MET A 90 7.84 -7.10 7.47
CA MET A 90 7.43 -6.81 8.83
C MET A 90 7.60 -5.32 9.07
#